data_AF-A0A813FPZ9-F1
#
_entry.id   AF-A0A813FPZ9-F1
#
_cell.length_a   1.000
_cell.length_b   1.000
_cell.length_c   1.000
_cell.angle_alpha   90.00
_cell.angle_beta   90.00
_cell.angle_gamma   90.00
#
_symmetry.space_group_name_H-M   'P 1'
#
loop_
_entity.id
_entity.type
_entity.pdbx_description
1 polymer ?
#
loop_
_entity_poly.entity_id
_entity_poly.type
_entity_poly.pdbx_seq_one_letter_code
_entity_poly.pdbx_strand_id
1 'polypeptide(L)'
;MEVLVTDCIGVPADAIVSVRFGPTRRQAPLAAVCANSLKFPSHPEAICEPLKIEVLQPIASARLVLHPNKDAYRISFLGNSDLAMSLTVKSLKDLKDGVGIKTEQVGDRESRLAAMLPQKSFQDAASSARDYLEGHGLLKYVQALLHAIIQTRPKDPKDDR
;
A
#
# COMPACT_ATOMS: atom_id res chain seq x y z
N MET A 1 -11.98 -4.65 11.08
CA MET A 1 -12.53 -5.49 10.01
C MET A 1 -11.80 -6.82 10.06
N GLU A 2 -12.51 -7.92 9.87
CA GLU A 2 -11.91 -9.26 9.78
C GLU A 2 -12.27 -9.89 8.43
N VAL A 3 -11.30 -10.55 7.78
CA VAL A 3 -11.48 -11.20 6.47
C VAL A 3 -11.15 -12.68 6.63
N LEU A 4 -12.13 -13.55 6.37
CA LEU A 4 -11.97 -15.00 6.42
C LEU A 4 -12.11 -15.57 5.01
N VAL A 5 -11.22 -16.50 4.64
CA VAL A 5 -11.35 -17.24 3.38
C VAL A 5 -12.25 -18.44 3.63
N THR A 6 -13.46 -18.41 3.09
CA THR A 6 -14.47 -19.46 3.30
C THR A 6 -14.37 -20.60 2.29
N ASP A 7 -13.96 -20.29 1.06
CA ASP A 7 -13.79 -21.26 -0.02
C ASP A 7 -12.66 -20.82 -0.95
N CYS A 8 -12.03 -21.79 -1.62
CA CYS A 8 -10.99 -21.54 -2.60
C CYS A 8 -10.95 -22.68 -3.64
N ILE A 9 -11.18 -22.33 -4.90
CA ILE A 9 -11.17 -23.26 -6.02
C ILE A 9 -9.99 -22.91 -6.94
N GLY A 10 -9.19 -23.91 -7.31
CA GLY A 10 -8.06 -23.74 -8.24
C GLY A 10 -6.85 -22.99 -7.67
N VAL A 11 -6.83 -22.68 -6.36
CA VAL A 11 -5.68 -22.05 -5.71
C VAL A 11 -4.66 -23.13 -5.30
N PRO A 12 -3.37 -22.98 -5.65
CA PRO A 12 -2.33 -23.92 -5.21
C PRO A 12 -2.24 -24.04 -3.68
N ALA A 13 -2.01 -25.25 -3.17
CA ALA A 13 -1.98 -25.50 -1.72
C ALA A 13 -0.83 -24.79 -0.99
N ASP A 14 0.27 -24.52 -1.71
CA ASP A 14 1.44 -23.79 -1.24
C ASP A 14 1.34 -22.26 -1.42
N ALA A 15 0.21 -21.77 -1.93
CA ALA A 15 0.00 -20.35 -2.15
C ALA A 15 -0.03 -19.56 -0.84
N ILE A 16 0.37 -18.29 -0.94
CA ILE A 16 0.27 -17.27 0.08
C ILE A 16 -0.81 -16.29 -0.37
N VAL A 17 -1.82 -16.12 0.46
CA VAL A 17 -2.88 -15.12 0.24
C VAL A 17 -2.42 -13.80 0.84
N SER A 18 -2.45 -12.75 0.03
CA SER A 18 -2.06 -11.40 0.40
C SER A 18 -3.23 -10.46 0.25
N VAL A 19 -3.74 -9.94 1.37
CA VAL A 19 -4.84 -8.98 1.40
C VAL A 19 -4.30 -7.64 1.88
N ARG A 20 -4.54 -6.58 1.09
CA ARG A 20 -4.19 -5.21 1.43
C ARG A 20 -5.45 -4.35 1.53
N PHE A 21 -5.51 -3.56 2.59
CA PHE A 21 -6.56 -2.60 2.88
C PHE A 21 -5.89 -1.31 3.35
N GLY A 22 -6.00 -0.26 2.54
CA GLY A 22 -5.27 1.00 2.72
C GLY A 22 -3.75 0.78 2.89
N PRO A 23 -3.16 1.23 4.02
CA PRO A 23 -1.74 1.05 4.32
C PRO A 23 -1.41 -0.36 4.86
N THR A 24 -2.41 -1.12 5.29
CA THR A 24 -2.20 -2.40 5.98
C THR A 24 -2.21 -3.55 4.98
N ARG A 25 -1.11 -4.33 4.92
CA ARG A 25 -1.05 -5.60 4.22
C ARG A 25 -0.98 -6.74 5.23
N ARG A 26 -1.79 -7.78 5.02
CA ARG A 26 -1.74 -9.05 5.74
C ARG A 26 -1.48 -10.16 4.74
N GLN A 27 -0.50 -11.02 5.03
CA GLN A 27 -0.17 -12.15 4.19
C GLN A 27 -0.04 -13.40 5.04
N ALA A 28 -0.57 -14.52 4.57
CA ALA A 28 -0.42 -15.81 5.23
C ALA A 28 -0.62 -16.96 4.21
N PRO A 29 -0.07 -18.16 4.49
CA PRO A 29 -0.33 -19.34 3.68
C PRO A 29 -1.83 -19.63 3.54
N LEU A 30 -2.25 -20.19 2.40
CA LEU A 30 -3.64 -20.52 2.12
C LEU A 30 -4.28 -21.33 3.27
N ALA A 31 -3.61 -22.38 3.74
CA ALA A 31 -4.08 -23.20 4.85
C ALA A 31 -4.35 -22.40 6.14
N ALA A 32 -3.57 -21.36 6.41
CA ALA A 32 -3.72 -20.54 7.62
C ALA A 32 -4.91 -19.58 7.52
N VAL A 33 -5.19 -19.02 6.34
CA VAL A 33 -6.30 -18.07 6.12
C VAL A 33 -7.65 -18.75 5.95
N CYS A 34 -7.67 -20.03 5.59
CA CYS A 34 -8.87 -20.86 5.65
C CYS A 34 -9.26 -21.20 7.10
N ALA A 35 -8.29 -21.29 8.00
CA ALA A 35 -8.52 -21.61 9.40
C ALA A 35 -8.75 -20.36 10.27
N ASN A 36 -8.14 -19.22 9.94
CA ASN A 36 -8.14 -18.02 10.77
C ASN A 36 -8.43 -16.75 9.97
N SER A 37 -9.15 -15.81 10.58
CA SER A 37 -9.43 -14.51 9.97
C SER A 37 -8.20 -13.59 9.97
N LEU A 38 -8.03 -12.85 8.87
CA LEU A 38 -7.08 -11.76 8.76
C LEU A 38 -7.67 -10.49 9.38
N LYS A 39 -7.01 -9.95 10.40
CA LYS A 39 -7.49 -8.77 11.14
C LYS A 39 -6.86 -7.48 10.60
N PHE A 40 -7.74 -6.53 10.28
CA PHE A 40 -7.38 -5.20 9.80
C PHE A 40 -7.86 -4.12 10.77
N PRO A 41 -7.04 -3.08 11.03
CA PRO A 41 -7.52 -1.89 11.71
C PRO A 41 -8.65 -1.29 10.86
N SER A 42 -9.82 -1.09 11.45
CA SER A 42 -10.97 -0.47 10.77
C SER A 42 -11.36 0.78 11.51
N HIS A 43 -11.30 1.92 10.82
CA HIS A 43 -12.01 3.14 11.22
C HIS A 43 -13.38 3.19 10.52
N PRO A 44 -14.37 3.91 11.09
CA PRO A 44 -15.70 4.05 10.50
C PRO A 44 -15.70 4.57 9.05
N GLU A 45 -14.70 5.38 8.69
CA GLU A 45 -14.51 5.93 7.33
C GLU A 45 -13.83 4.96 6.36
N ALA A 46 -13.26 3.84 6.85
CA ALA A 46 -12.44 2.94 6.05
C ALA A 46 -13.26 1.93 5.22
N ILE A 47 -14.56 1.77 5.47
CA ILE A 47 -15.39 0.73 4.82
C ILE A 47 -15.46 0.91 3.28
N CYS A 48 -15.23 2.13 2.79
CA CYS A 48 -15.21 2.44 1.35
C CYS A 48 -13.86 2.19 0.66
N GLU A 49 -12.81 1.79 1.39
CA GLU A 49 -11.53 1.48 0.77
C GLU A 49 -11.54 0.08 0.12
N PRO A 50 -11.00 -0.05 -1.11
CA PRO A 50 -11.01 -1.32 -1.80
C PRO A 50 -10.00 -2.28 -1.17
N LEU A 51 -10.39 -3.54 -1.02
CA LEU A 51 -9.47 -4.62 -0.65
C LEU A 51 -8.75 -5.12 -1.89
N LYS A 52 -7.42 -5.03 -1.91
CA LYS A 52 -6.61 -5.69 -2.93
C LYS A 52 -6.25 -7.10 -2.45
N ILE A 53 -6.66 -8.12 -3.20
CA ILE A 53 -6.38 -9.52 -2.91
C ILE A 53 -5.42 -10.06 -3.98
N GLU A 54 -4.32 -10.67 -3.55
CA GLU A 54 -3.31 -11.28 -4.41
C GLU A 54 -3.03 -12.71 -3.93
N VAL A 55 -2.93 -13.65 -4.88
CA VAL A 55 -2.47 -15.01 -4.65
C VAL A 55 -1.04 -15.10 -5.13
N LEU A 56 -0.11 -15.39 -4.22
CA LEU A 56 1.32 -15.45 -4.49
C LEU A 56 1.80 -16.89 -4.33
N GLN A 57 2.69 -17.36 -5.19
CA GLN A 57 3.30 -18.68 -5.03
C GLN A 57 4.78 -18.56 -4.68
N PRO A 58 5.29 -19.30 -3.68
CA PRO A 58 6.72 -19.37 -3.42
C PRO A 58 7.45 -20.03 -4.60
N ILE A 59 8.24 -19.25 -5.34
CA ILE A 59 9.06 -19.79 -6.46
C ILE A 59 10.42 -20.32 -6.00
N ALA A 60 10.90 -19.89 -4.83
CA ALA A 60 12.20 -20.27 -4.28
C ALA A 60 12.30 -19.97 -2.77
N SER A 61 13.14 -20.72 -2.05
CA SER A 61 13.43 -20.50 -0.63
C SER A 61 14.89 -20.80 -0.30
N ALA A 62 15.48 -20.02 0.60
CA ALA A 62 16.87 -20.18 1.04
C ALA A 62 17.01 -19.74 2.49
N ARG A 63 17.95 -20.36 3.21
CA ARG A 63 18.34 -19.95 4.57
C ARG A 63 19.70 -19.26 4.51
N LEU A 64 19.74 -18.01 4.94
CA LEU A 64 20.96 -17.21 5.01
C LEU A 64 21.46 -17.14 6.46
N VAL A 65 22.73 -17.50 6.69
CA VAL A 65 23.40 -17.29 7.97
C VAL A 65 24.04 -15.90 7.97
N LEU A 66 23.68 -15.08 8.96
CA LEU A 66 24.21 -13.73 9.12
C LEU A 66 25.50 -13.77 9.95
N HIS A 67 26.47 -12.95 9.56
CA HIS A 67 27.73 -12.77 10.26
C HIS A 67 27.83 -11.34 10.83
N PRO A 68 28.39 -11.17 12.03
CA PRO A 68 28.71 -9.84 12.56
C PRO A 68 29.61 -9.06 11.58
N ASN A 69 29.39 -7.75 11.46
CA ASN A 69 30.18 -6.84 10.62
C ASN A 69 30.18 -7.17 9.12
N LYS A 70 29.26 -8.02 8.64
CA LYS A 70 29.02 -8.25 7.22
C LYS A 70 27.60 -7.82 6.88
N ASP A 71 27.48 -6.83 6.02
CA ASP A 71 26.22 -6.27 5.58
C ASP A 71 25.77 -6.82 4.23
N ALA A 72 26.69 -7.11 3.30
CA ALA A 72 26.36 -7.60 1.96
C ALA A 72 26.36 -9.14 1.85
N TYR A 73 25.29 -9.70 1.27
CA TYR A 73 25.13 -11.14 1.02
C TYR A 73 24.60 -11.38 -0.39
N ARG A 74 25.05 -12.48 -1.01
CA ARG A 74 24.49 -13.00 -2.24
C ARG A 74 23.95 -14.41 -1.99
N ILE A 75 22.69 -14.61 -2.34
CA ILE A 75 21.96 -15.87 -2.20
C ILE A 75 21.73 -16.45 -3.59
N SER A 76 21.91 -17.75 -3.71
CA SER A 76 21.43 -18.54 -4.86
C SER A 76 20.41 -19.55 -4.33
N PHE A 77 19.38 -19.83 -5.12
CA PHE A 77 18.30 -20.71 -4.68
C PHE A 77 18.55 -22.14 -5.18
N LEU A 78 18.49 -23.10 -4.27
CA LEU A 78 18.70 -24.51 -4.62
C LEU A 78 17.62 -24.97 -5.60
N GLY A 79 18.02 -25.61 -6.70
CA GLY A 79 17.09 -26.07 -7.74
C GLY A 79 16.72 -25.03 -8.78
N ASN A 80 17.24 -23.80 -8.70
CA ASN A 80 17.04 -22.79 -9.74
C ASN A 80 18.29 -21.93 -9.92
N SER A 81 19.17 -22.33 -10.86
CA SER A 81 20.45 -21.67 -11.13
C SER A 81 20.31 -20.23 -11.61
N ASP A 82 19.14 -19.89 -12.16
CA ASP A 82 18.90 -18.59 -12.78
C ASP A 82 18.40 -17.56 -11.76
N LEU A 83 18.02 -18.01 -10.55
CA LEU A 83 17.59 -17.16 -9.46
C LEU A 83 18.75 -16.87 -8.50
N ALA A 84 19.16 -15.61 -8.45
CA ALA A 84 20.08 -15.08 -7.46
C ALA A 84 19.54 -13.77 -6.87
N MET A 85 19.88 -13.51 -5.61
CA MET A 85 19.47 -12.31 -4.89
C MET A 85 20.64 -11.74 -4.10
N SER A 86 20.82 -10.42 -4.15
CA SER A 86 21.76 -9.70 -3.31
C SER A 86 21.01 -8.92 -2.21
N LEU A 87 21.51 -8.97 -0.98
CA LEU A 87 20.90 -8.35 0.19
C LEU A 87 21.93 -7.50 0.93
N THR A 88 21.47 -6.39 1.48
CA THR A 88 22.23 -5.60 2.47
C THR A 88 21.49 -5.60 3.79
N VAL A 89 22.16 -6.02 4.87
CA VAL A 89 21.61 -6.14 6.22
C VAL A 89 22.26 -5.09 7.09
N LYS A 90 21.46 -4.17 7.63
CA LYS A 90 21.90 -3.11 8.56
C LYS A 90 21.18 -3.24 9.89
N SER A 91 21.86 -2.89 10.98
CA SER A 91 21.21 -2.81 12.29
C SER A 91 20.28 -1.60 12.35
N LEU A 92 19.16 -1.72 13.06
CA LEU A 92 18.29 -0.58 13.36
C LEU A 92 19.01 0.52 14.17
N LYS A 93 20.11 0.18 14.84
CA LYS A 93 20.95 1.15 15.56
C LYS A 93 21.72 2.04 14.57
N ASP A 94 22.22 1.47 13.49
CA ASP A 94 23.06 2.15 12.48
C ASP A 94 22.22 3.07 11.56
N LEU A 95 20.89 2.92 11.58
CA LEU A 95 19.95 3.77 10.83
C LEU A 95 19.72 5.14 11.51
N LYS A 96 20.16 5.34 12.75
CA LYS A 96 19.96 6.59 13.50
C LYS A 96 21.05 7.64 13.27
N ASP A 97 22.13 7.30 12.58
CA ASP A 97 23.26 8.21 12.32
C ASP A 97 23.11 9.05 11.04
N GLY A 98 21.94 9.03 10.40
CA GLY A 98 21.65 9.86 9.23
C GLY A 98 20.29 10.53 9.34
N VAL A 99 20.27 11.86 9.22
CA VAL A 99 19.09 12.75 9.19
C VAL A 99 18.70 13.31 10.57
N GLY A 100 19.57 14.19 11.09
CA GLY A 100 19.16 15.26 12.00
C GLY A 100 18.48 16.38 11.20
N ILE A 101 17.15 16.44 11.23
CA ILE A 101 16.41 17.62 10.76
C ILE A 101 16.24 18.56 11.96
N LYS A 102 17.02 19.64 11.93
CA LYS A 102 16.82 20.82 12.76
C LYS A 102 15.59 21.55 12.24
N THR A 103 14.55 21.66 13.06
CA THR A 103 13.40 22.51 12.76
C THR A 103 13.76 23.95 13.15
N GLU A 104 14.10 24.78 12.18
CA GLU A 104 14.18 26.23 12.35
C GLU A 104 12.79 26.85 12.23
N GLN A 105 12.45 27.67 13.22
CA GLN A 105 11.32 28.58 13.22
C GLN A 105 11.74 29.94 12.66
N VAL A 106 11.04 30.43 11.63
CA VAL A 106 10.84 31.85 11.26
C VAL A 106 9.58 31.82 10.37
N GLY A 107 8.53 32.62 10.47
CA GLY A 107 8.34 33.98 10.96
C GLY A 107 7.60 34.76 9.86
N ASP A 108 6.49 35.36 10.25
CA ASP A 108 5.73 36.46 9.63
C ASP A 108 4.91 36.31 8.33
N ARG A 109 3.70 36.88 8.45
CA ARG A 109 2.56 36.84 7.54
C ARG A 109 2.01 38.27 7.44
N GLU A 110 2.30 38.94 6.34
CA GLU A 110 1.69 40.18 5.81
C GLU A 110 1.76 40.02 4.28
N SER A 111 0.85 40.44 3.40
CA SER A 111 -0.21 41.43 3.35
C SER A 111 -1.06 41.07 2.09
N ARG A 112 -2.38 40.87 2.22
CA ARG A 112 -3.46 41.70 1.66
C ARG A 112 -3.44 42.05 0.14
N LEU A 113 -4.58 41.72 -0.48
CA LEU A 113 -5.33 42.41 -1.57
C LEU A 113 -5.11 41.97 -3.03
N ALA A 114 -6.12 41.25 -3.56
CA ALA A 114 -6.61 41.42 -4.94
C ALA A 114 -8.11 41.06 -5.01
N ALA A 115 -8.87 41.81 -5.81
CA ALA A 115 -10.29 42.09 -5.65
C ALA A 115 -11.26 41.27 -6.53
N MET A 116 -12.47 41.13 -5.99
CA MET A 116 -13.83 41.03 -6.59
C MET A 116 -14.02 40.60 -8.06
N LEU A 117 -14.69 39.46 -8.23
CA LEU A 117 -15.82 39.21 -9.17
C LEU A 117 -16.85 38.30 -8.47
N PRO A 118 -18.17 38.43 -8.69
CA PRO A 118 -19.17 37.59 -8.02
C PRO A 118 -19.25 36.21 -8.69
N GLN A 119 -18.34 35.31 -8.32
CA GLN A 119 -18.41 33.85 -8.55
C GLN A 119 -18.57 33.07 -7.23
N LYS A 120 -18.93 33.76 -6.14
CA LYS A 120 -18.86 33.24 -4.77
C LYS A 120 -19.61 31.93 -4.56
N SER A 121 -20.71 31.65 -5.27
CA SER A 121 -21.41 30.38 -5.08
C SER A 121 -20.69 29.18 -5.70
N PHE A 122 -19.99 29.34 -6.83
CA PHE A 122 -19.32 28.24 -7.53
C PHE A 122 -17.91 27.99 -7.00
N GLN A 123 -17.17 29.04 -6.63
CA GLN A 123 -15.83 28.87 -6.07
C GLN A 123 -15.88 28.31 -4.64
N ASP A 124 -16.85 28.75 -3.84
CA ASP A 124 -17.04 28.20 -2.49
C ASP A 124 -17.61 26.77 -2.57
N ALA A 125 -18.51 26.48 -3.51
CA ALA A 125 -18.99 25.11 -3.76
C ALA A 125 -17.88 24.20 -4.31
N ALA A 126 -17.04 24.69 -5.23
CA ALA A 126 -15.92 23.92 -5.76
C ALA A 126 -14.80 23.72 -4.72
N SER A 127 -14.56 24.71 -3.85
CA SER A 127 -13.60 24.58 -2.74
C SER A 127 -14.14 23.65 -1.67
N SER A 128 -15.41 23.78 -1.29
CA SER A 128 -16.07 22.84 -0.36
C SER A 128 -16.13 21.42 -0.92
N ALA A 129 -16.39 21.25 -2.21
CA ALA A 129 -16.31 19.95 -2.88
C ALA A 129 -14.89 19.42 -2.89
N ARG A 130 -13.86 20.25 -3.13
CA ARG A 130 -12.45 19.84 -3.02
C ARG A 130 -12.08 19.42 -1.61
N ASP A 131 -12.43 20.22 -0.61
CA ASP A 131 -12.17 19.90 0.80
C ASP A 131 -12.87 18.61 1.21
N TYR A 132 -14.10 18.39 0.72
CA TYR A 132 -14.83 17.14 0.91
C TYR A 132 -14.12 15.97 0.22
N LEU A 133 -13.70 16.14 -1.04
CA LEU A 133 -13.01 15.11 -1.83
C LEU A 133 -11.61 14.79 -1.29
N GLU A 134 -10.89 15.77 -0.76
CA GLU A 134 -9.56 15.61 -0.17
C GLU A 134 -9.63 15.08 1.26
N GLY A 135 -10.54 15.65 2.07
CA GLY A 135 -10.78 15.26 3.46
C GLY A 135 -11.28 13.81 3.58
N HIS A 136 -12.12 13.37 2.64
CA HIS A 136 -12.60 11.97 2.59
C HIS A 136 -11.72 11.08 1.71
N GLY A 137 -10.57 11.57 1.23
CA GLY A 137 -9.63 10.78 0.41
C GLY A 137 -10.16 10.32 -0.95
N LEU A 138 -11.36 10.77 -1.36
CA LEU A 138 -12.03 10.42 -2.62
C LEU A 138 -11.16 10.76 -3.84
N LEU A 139 -10.40 11.86 -3.80
CA LEU A 139 -9.49 12.22 -4.89
C LEU A 139 -8.41 11.15 -5.10
N LYS A 140 -7.81 10.65 -4.00
CA LYS A 140 -6.78 9.60 -4.03
C LYS A 140 -7.38 8.27 -4.46
N TYR A 141 -8.59 7.95 -4.00
CA TYR A 141 -9.33 6.76 -4.39
C TYR A 141 -9.63 6.73 -5.89
N VAL A 142 -10.19 7.81 -6.44
CA VAL A 142 -10.50 7.90 -7.89
C VAL A 142 -9.23 7.86 -8.72
N GLN A 143 -8.15 8.51 -8.30
CA GLN A 143 -6.85 8.44 -8.98
C GLN A 143 -6.27 7.01 -9.00
N ALA A 144 -6.35 6.29 -7.88
CA ALA A 144 -5.89 4.91 -7.80
C ALA A 144 -6.74 3.97 -8.66
N LEU A 145 -8.07 4.16 -8.66
CA LEU A 145 -9.00 3.40 -9.51
C LEU A 145 -8.72 3.63 -10.99
N LEU A 146 -8.54 4.89 -11.40
CA LEU A 146 -8.23 5.25 -12.77
C LEU A 146 -6.88 4.65 -13.21
N HIS A 147 -5.88 4.70 -12.34
CA HIS A 147 -4.57 4.11 -12.59
C HIS A 147 -4.65 2.58 -12.76
N ALA A 148 -5.49 1.90 -11.97
CA ALA A 148 -5.73 0.47 -12.11
C ALA A 148 -6.38 0.11 -13.45
N ILE A 149 -7.42 0.86 -13.88
CA ILE A 149 -8.10 0.65 -15.17
C ILE A 149 -7.13 0.90 -16.35
N ILE A 150 -6.29 1.93 -16.27
CA ILE A 150 -5.29 2.23 -17.30
C ILE A 150 -4.27 1.10 -17.43
N GLN A 151 -3.90 0.45 -16.32
CA GLN A 151 -2.98 -0.68 -16.33
C GLN A 151 -3.62 -1.95 -16.90
N THR A 152 -4.87 -2.22 -16.57
CA THR A 152 -5.55 -3.46 -16.99
C THR A 152 -6.13 -3.37 -18.40
N ARG A 153 -6.34 -2.16 -18.95
CA ARG A 153 -6.93 -1.88 -20.28
C ARG A 153 -8.05 -2.88 -20.66
N PRO A 154 -9.12 -2.99 -19.85
CA PRO A 154 -10.20 -3.90 -20.13
C PRO A 154 -10.93 -3.46 -21.42
N LYS A 155 -11.42 -4.43 -22.20
CA LYS A 155 -12.16 -4.17 -23.45
C LYS A 155 -13.49 -3.46 -23.19
N ASP A 156 -14.06 -3.60 -21.99
CA ASP A 156 -15.20 -2.81 -21.52
C ASP A 156 -14.98 -2.40 -20.05
N PRO A 157 -14.75 -1.12 -19.74
CA PRO A 157 -14.43 -0.65 -18.39
C PRO A 157 -15.64 -0.51 -17.45
N LYS A 158 -16.85 -0.87 -17.89
CA LYS A 158 -18.08 -0.75 -17.07
C LYS A 158 -18.72 -2.09 -16.66
N ASP A 159 -18.19 -3.21 -17.14
CA ASP A 159 -18.81 -4.53 -16.92
C ASP A 159 -17.96 -5.35 -15.92
N ASP A 160 -18.20 -5.12 -14.63
CA ASP A 160 -17.80 -6.01 -13.53
C ASP A 160 -19.11 -6.40 -12.83
N ARG A 161 -19.70 -7.52 -13.28
CA ARG A 161 -20.88 -8.17 -12.70
C ARG A 161 -20.50 -9.53 -12.13
#